data_AF-A0A0Q4FVE6-F1
#
_entry.id   AF-A0A0Q4FVE6-F1
#
_cell.length_a   1.000
_cell.length_b   1.000
_cell.length_c   1.000
_cell.angle_alpha   90.00
_cell.angle_beta   90.00
_cell.angle_gamma   90.00
#
_symmetry.space_group_name_H-M   'P 1'
#
loop_
_entity.id
_entity.type
_entity.pdbx_description
1 polymer ?
#
loop_
_entity_poly.entity_id
_entity_poly.type
_entity_poly.pdbx_seq_one_letter_code
_entity_poly.pdbx_strand_id
1 'polypeptide(L)'
;MLTAVDGKVAKPEVVKQSVEKTKKIKGLYAGIVAKTDSIYPYQGNLTINFPDKKDKPVLVSKENESKLINTVSQVYFDSRNGKLIVERPFSGLSTGNQIRKLNKAIHTGSILGWPTKLIMFIVALLTASLPITGLLIYLGKGKKAKKA
;
A
#
# COMPACT_ATOMS: atom_id res chain seq x y z
N MET A 1 -3.25 16.51 4.46
CA MET A 1 -2.79 16.86 5.83
C MET A 1 -2.66 15.57 6.63
N LEU A 2 -1.45 15.01 6.73
CA LEU A 2 -1.03 14.03 7.74
C LEU A 2 0.50 14.16 7.83
N THR A 3 0.94 15.06 8.69
CA THR A 3 2.35 15.31 9.00
C THR A 3 2.77 14.51 10.22
N ALA A 4 3.87 13.77 10.06
CA ALA A 4 4.97 13.57 11.01
C ALA A 4 4.64 13.08 12.43
N VAL A 5 4.86 11.78 12.64
CA VAL A 5 5.49 11.27 13.87
C VAL A 5 6.71 10.48 13.38
N ASP A 6 7.89 10.83 13.91
CA ASP A 6 9.24 10.38 13.54
C ASP A 6 9.92 11.06 12.34
N GLY A 7 10.72 12.08 12.69
CA GLY A 7 11.55 12.93 11.85
C GLY A 7 12.75 12.24 11.20
N LYS A 8 12.51 11.21 10.39
CA LYS A 8 13.33 10.94 9.20
C LYS A 8 12.37 10.68 8.06
N VAL A 9 12.17 11.70 7.23
CA VAL A 9 11.71 11.49 5.86
C VAL A 9 12.69 10.50 5.26
N ALA A 10 12.31 9.23 5.17
CA ALA A 10 13.01 8.30 4.32
C ALA A 10 12.90 8.92 2.93
N LYS A 11 14.00 9.55 2.48
CA LYS A 11 14.15 10.07 1.12
C LYS A 11 13.52 9.02 0.21
N PRO A 12 12.63 9.40 -0.74
CA PRO A 12 12.25 8.45 -1.76
C PRO A 12 13.56 7.97 -2.36
N GLU A 13 13.88 6.70 -2.13
CA GLU A 13 15.11 6.11 -2.59
C GLU A 13 14.93 5.98 -4.08
N VAL A 14 15.28 7.05 -4.80
CA VAL A 14 15.19 7.14 -6.24
C VAL A 14 16.12 6.07 -6.75
N VAL A 15 15.55 4.94 -7.18
CA VAL A 15 16.28 3.94 -7.94
C VAL A 15 16.69 4.62 -9.24
N LYS A 16 17.89 5.20 -9.24
CA LYS A 16 18.47 5.87 -10.40
C LYS A 16 18.83 4.78 -11.41
N GLN A 17 18.33 4.92 -12.63
CA GLN A 17 18.87 4.15 -13.75
C GLN A 17 20.27 4.67 -14.07
N SER A 18 21.24 3.77 -14.11
CA SER A 18 22.55 4.06 -14.69
C SER A 18 22.36 4.27 -16.19
N VAL A 19 22.77 5.44 -16.70
CA VAL A 19 22.62 5.82 -18.10
C VAL A 19 23.57 5.00 -18.96
N GLU A 20 23.11 3.84 -19.44
CA GLU A 20 23.75 3.12 -20.53
C GLU A 20 22.80 3.07 -21.74
N LYS A 21 23.36 3.35 -22.92
CA LYS A 21 22.63 3.42 -24.19
C LYS A 21 22.58 2.01 -24.78
N THR A 22 21.44 1.33 -24.70
CA THR A 22 21.22 0.13 -25.53
C THR A 22 19.78 0.03 -26.03
N LYS A 23 19.64 -0.62 -27.19
CA LYS A 23 18.51 -0.56 -28.13
C LYS A 23 17.32 -1.37 -27.59
N LYS A 24 16.11 -0.79 -27.65
CA LYS A 24 14.85 -1.46 -27.23
C LYS A 24 14.64 -2.78 -27.99
N ILE A 25 14.50 -3.87 -27.25
CA ILE A 25 14.24 -5.21 -27.80
C ILE A 25 12.72 -5.44 -27.88
N LYS A 26 12.23 -5.95 -29.02
CA LYS A 26 10.83 -6.35 -29.21
C LYS A 26 10.52 -7.53 -28.25
N GLY A 27 9.53 -7.40 -27.38
CA GLY A 27 9.20 -8.42 -26.36
C GLY A 27 9.85 -8.23 -24.98
N LEU A 28 10.48 -7.09 -24.71
CA LEU A 28 11.16 -6.79 -23.44
C LEU A 28 10.28 -7.04 -22.20
N TYR A 29 9.02 -6.60 -22.25
CA TYR A 29 8.10 -6.71 -21.12
C TYR A 29 7.69 -8.16 -20.82
N ALA A 30 7.58 -9.02 -21.85
CA ALA A 30 7.31 -10.44 -21.65
C ALA A 30 8.48 -11.13 -20.91
N GLY A 31 9.73 -10.77 -21.26
CA GLY A 31 10.91 -11.27 -20.56
C GLY A 31 11.03 -10.77 -19.11
N ILE A 32 10.58 -9.54 -18.84
CA ILE A 32 10.51 -8.99 -17.47
C ILE A 32 9.48 -9.76 -16.63
N VAL A 33 8.33 -10.11 -17.19
CA VAL A 33 7.29 -10.90 -16.52
C VAL A 33 7.81 -12.30 -16.18
N ALA A 34 8.39 -13.01 -17.16
CA ALA A 34 8.94 -14.35 -16.94
C ALA A 34 10.05 -14.37 -15.87
N LYS A 35 10.92 -13.35 -15.86
CA LYS A 35 11.93 -13.18 -14.80
C LYS A 35 11.30 -12.92 -13.44
N THR A 36 10.27 -12.09 -13.39
CA THR A 36 9.56 -11.78 -12.13
C THR A 36 8.88 -13.02 -11.56
N ASP A 37 8.27 -13.85 -12.40
CA ASP A 37 7.64 -15.10 -11.98
C ASP A 37 8.64 -16.14 -11.48
N SER A 38 9.85 -16.16 -12.06
CA SER A 38 10.94 -17.02 -11.59
C SER A 38 11.47 -16.59 -10.22
N ILE A 39 11.60 -15.27 -9.98
CA ILE A 39 12.08 -14.71 -8.70
C ILE A 39 11.03 -14.93 -7.59
N TYR A 40 9.75 -14.88 -7.95
CA TYR A 40 8.64 -14.95 -7.01
C TYR A 40 7.63 -16.03 -7.43
N PRO A 41 7.82 -17.29 -7.01
CA PRO A 41 6.98 -18.43 -7.42
C PRO A 41 5.63 -18.49 -6.67
N TYR A 42 5.07 -17.36 -6.22
CA TYR A 42 3.73 -17.31 -5.63
C TYR A 42 2.69 -16.88 -6.67
N GLN A 43 1.46 -17.39 -6.52
CA GLN A 43 0.33 -16.96 -7.33
C GLN A 43 -0.17 -15.59 -6.88
N GLY A 44 -0.50 -14.75 -7.86
CA GLY A 44 -1.17 -13.49 -7.65
C GLY A 44 -0.97 -12.51 -8.80
N ASN A 45 -1.66 -11.38 -8.71
CA ASN A 45 -1.67 -10.38 -9.77
C ASN A 45 -0.32 -9.66 -9.95
N LEU A 46 0.06 -9.48 -11.21
CA LEU A 46 1.23 -8.70 -11.62
C LEU A 46 0.77 -7.35 -12.16
N THR A 47 1.29 -6.27 -11.58
CA THR A 47 1.05 -4.91 -12.05
C THR A 47 2.36 -4.32 -12.57
N ILE A 48 2.37 -3.93 -13.84
CA ILE A 48 3.50 -3.25 -14.47
C ILE A 48 3.20 -1.75 -14.51
N ASN A 49 4.05 -0.96 -13.86
CA ASN A 49 3.98 0.50 -13.90
C ASN A 49 4.96 1.02 -14.95
N PHE A 50 4.40 1.60 -16.01
CA PHE A 50 5.19 2.19 -17.07
C PHE A 50 5.75 3.55 -16.64
N PRO A 51 7.05 3.80 -16.83
CA PRO A 51 7.66 5.06 -16.43
C PRO A 51 7.29 6.21 -17.37
N ASP A 52 6.94 7.39 -16.81
CA ASP A 52 6.61 8.60 -17.59
C ASP A 52 7.80 9.16 -18.40
N LYS A 53 9.03 8.82 -18.00
CA LYS A 53 10.27 9.31 -18.61
C LYS A 53 11.18 8.14 -18.96
N LYS A 54 11.92 8.26 -20.08
CA LYS A 54 12.88 7.26 -20.60
C LYS A 54 14.11 7.00 -19.71
N ASP A 55 14.19 7.67 -18.57
CA ASP A 55 15.28 7.62 -17.60
C ASP A 55 14.84 7.10 -16.23
N LYS A 56 13.60 6.60 -16.15
CA LYS A 56 13.05 5.94 -14.95
C LYS A 56 12.92 4.42 -15.17
N PRO A 57 13.17 3.61 -14.13
CA PRO A 57 12.99 2.16 -14.17
C PRO A 57 11.54 1.75 -14.33
N VAL A 58 11.32 0.62 -14.99
CA VAL A 58 10.02 -0.06 -15.02
C VAL A 58 9.85 -0.75 -13.68
N LEU A 59 8.77 -0.40 -12.97
CA LEU A 59 8.43 -1.02 -11.70
C LEU A 59 7.43 -2.15 -11.98
N VAL A 60 7.78 -3.36 -11.62
CA VAL A 60 6.86 -4.50 -11.59
C VAL A 60 6.53 -4.79 -10.13
N SER A 61 5.24 -4.80 -9.83
CA SER A 61 4.73 -5.15 -8.52
C SER A 61 4.03 -6.50 -8.62
N LYS A 62 4.40 -7.45 -7.77
CA LYS A 62 3.73 -8.73 -7.67
C LYS A 62 2.97 -8.78 -6.35
N GLU A 63 1.66 -8.92 -6.46
CA GLU A 63 0.76 -9.13 -5.34
C GLU A 63 0.76 -10.62 -4.98
N ASN A 64 0.82 -10.91 -3.69
CA ASN A 64 0.65 -12.27 -3.20
C ASN A 64 -0.81 -12.46 -2.77
N GLU A 65 -1.56 -13.20 -3.58
CA GLU A 65 -2.99 -13.51 -3.33
C GLU A 65 -3.17 -14.73 -2.42
N SER A 66 -2.15 -15.56 -2.27
CA SER A 66 -2.20 -16.75 -1.41
C SER A 66 -2.19 -16.42 0.09
N LYS A 67 -1.97 -15.15 0.46
CA LYS A 67 -1.86 -14.71 1.85
C LYS A 67 -3.11 -13.95 2.29
N LEU A 68 -3.57 -14.19 3.52
CA LEU A 68 -4.72 -13.48 4.13
C LEU A 68 -4.59 -11.96 4.10
N ILE A 69 -3.36 -11.46 4.03
CA ILE A 69 -3.04 -10.05 3.87
C ILE A 69 -2.32 -9.87 2.55
N ASN A 70 -2.84 -8.99 1.70
CA ASN A 70 -2.20 -8.59 0.46
C ASN A 70 -0.81 -8.00 0.78
N THR A 71 0.23 -8.75 0.41
CA THR A 71 1.62 -8.29 0.45
C THR A 71 2.11 -8.08 -0.97
N VAL A 72 2.54 -6.86 -1.27
CA VAL A 72 3.06 -6.49 -2.58
C VAL A 72 4.58 -6.39 -2.53
N SER A 73 5.25 -7.28 -3.26
CA SER A 73 6.69 -7.20 -3.53
C SER A 73 6.93 -6.40 -4.80
N GLN A 74 8.06 -5.69 -4.85
CA GLN A 74 8.37 -4.76 -5.92
C GLN A 74 9.72 -5.09 -6.52
N VAL A 75 9.81 -5.02 -7.85
CA VAL A 75 11.03 -5.25 -8.60
C VAL A 75 11.22 -4.12 -9.60
N TYR A 76 12.41 -3.56 -9.62
CA TYR A 76 12.79 -2.49 -10.55
C TYR A 76 13.62 -3.09 -11.69
N PHE A 77 13.15 -2.87 -12.91
CA PHE A 77 13.84 -3.28 -14.13
C PHE A 77 14.27 -2.08 -14.95
N ASP A 78 15.36 -2.26 -15.70
CA ASP A 78 15.82 -1.29 -16.68
C ASP A 78 14.80 -1.17 -17.84
N SER A 79 14.43 0.07 -18.19
CA SER A 79 13.41 0.39 -19.19
C SER A 79 13.90 0.22 -20.63
N ARG A 80 15.22 0.09 -20.82
CA ARG A 80 15.89 -0.11 -22.11
C ARG A 80 16.25 -1.57 -22.31
N ASN A 81 16.81 -2.20 -21.28
CA ASN A 81 17.44 -3.51 -21.36
C ASN A 81 16.74 -4.63 -20.59
N GLY A 82 15.74 -4.31 -19.75
CA GLY A 82 15.00 -5.32 -18.98
C GLY A 82 15.89 -6.09 -17.99
N LYS A 83 17.03 -5.47 -17.62
CA LYS A 83 17.94 -5.97 -16.60
C LYS A 83 17.35 -5.65 -15.24
N LEU A 84 17.47 -6.58 -14.30
CA LEU A 84 17.10 -6.37 -12.92
C LEU A 84 18.02 -5.30 -12.30
N ILE A 85 17.43 -4.27 -11.69
CA ILE A 85 18.17 -3.20 -11.01
C ILE A 85 18.12 -3.42 -9.50
N VAL A 86 16.92 -3.53 -8.93
CA VAL A 86 16.72 -3.72 -7.49
C VAL A 86 15.52 -4.62 -7.24
N GLU A 87 15.69 -5.60 -6.36
CA GLU A 87 14.61 -6.38 -5.76
C GLU A 87 14.21 -5.75 -4.42
N ARG A 88 12.91 -5.54 -4.21
CA ARG A 88 12.33 -5.12 -2.94
C ARG A 88 11.23 -6.10 -2.53
N PRO A 89 11.60 -7.27 -1.99
CA PRO A 89 10.62 -8.20 -1.44
C PRO A 89 9.89 -7.54 -0.27
N PHE A 90 8.63 -7.94 -0.04
CA PHE A 90 7.84 -7.40 1.09
C PHE A 90 8.56 -7.57 2.45
N SER A 91 9.23 -8.71 2.65
CA SER A 91 10.01 -9.02 3.86
C SER A 91 11.25 -8.14 4.06
N GLY A 92 11.81 -7.57 2.98
CA GLY A 92 12.98 -6.71 3.01
C GLY A 92 12.66 -5.24 3.33
N LEU A 93 11.38 -4.88 3.47
CA LEU A 93 11.00 -3.53 3.90
C LEU A 93 11.21 -3.38 5.41
N SER A 94 11.60 -2.17 5.84
CA SER A 94 11.61 -1.82 7.26
C SER A 94 10.23 -2.01 7.90
N THR A 95 10.20 -2.32 9.20
CA THR A 95 8.95 -2.56 9.94
C THR A 95 7.92 -1.44 9.76
N GLY A 96 8.35 -0.18 9.78
CA GLY A 96 7.46 0.97 9.52
C GLY A 96 6.85 0.98 8.11
N ASN A 97 7.63 0.61 7.09
CA ASN A 97 7.13 0.51 5.72
C ASN A 97 6.21 -0.71 5.54
N GLN A 98 6.46 -1.81 6.25
CA GLN A 98 5.54 -2.96 6.28
C GLN A 98 4.20 -2.56 6.91
N ILE A 99 4.20 -1.95 8.10
CA ILE A 99 2.98 -1.48 8.78
C ILE A 99 2.21 -0.51 7.89
N ARG A 100 2.88 0.44 7.22
CA ARG A 100 2.23 1.37 6.30
C ARG A 100 1.51 0.66 5.15
N LYS A 101 2.09 -0.42 4.60
CA LYS A 101 1.43 -1.23 3.57
C LYS A 101 0.24 -2.02 4.14
N LEU A 102 0.29 -2.40 5.41
CA LEU A 102 -0.80 -3.10 6.11
C LEU A 102 -1.97 -2.17 6.50
N ASN A 103 -1.78 -0.84 6.51
CA ASN A 103 -2.83 0.12 6.87
C ASN A 103 -4.14 -0.09 6.10
N LYS A 104 -4.09 -0.44 4.80
CA LYS A 104 -5.31 -0.71 4.01
C LYS A 104 -6.04 -1.94 4.54
N ALA A 105 -5.31 -3.00 4.89
CA ALA A 105 -5.89 -4.21 5.45
C ALA A 105 -6.48 -3.98 6.86
N ILE A 106 -5.83 -3.13 7.67
CA ILE A 106 -6.31 -2.73 8.99
C ILE A 106 -7.58 -1.88 8.87
N HIS A 107 -7.57 -0.86 7.99
CA HIS A 107 -8.70 0.04 7.79
C HIS A 107 -9.95 -0.68 7.28
N THR A 108 -9.77 -1.65 6.37
CA THR A 108 -10.86 -2.47 5.84
C THR A 108 -11.26 -3.61 6.78
N GLY A 109 -10.55 -3.81 7.89
CA GLY A 109 -10.77 -4.93 8.80
C GLY A 109 -10.54 -6.30 8.15
N SER A 110 -9.73 -6.38 7.10
CA SER A 110 -9.47 -7.65 6.39
C SER A 110 -8.35 -8.48 7.02
N ILE A 111 -7.75 -8.01 8.11
CA ILE A 111 -6.52 -8.60 8.67
C ILE A 111 -6.72 -9.97 9.32
N LEU A 112 -7.87 -10.22 9.95
CA LEU A 112 -8.25 -11.53 10.52
C LEU A 112 -9.53 -12.10 9.88
N GLY A 113 -9.96 -11.56 8.73
CA GLY A 113 -11.15 -12.00 8.02
C GLY A 113 -12.47 -11.54 8.66
N TRP A 114 -13.40 -12.46 8.91
CA TRP A 114 -14.75 -12.17 9.42
C TRP A 114 -14.79 -11.58 10.85
N PRO A 115 -14.02 -12.05 11.85
CA PRO A 115 -14.10 -11.48 13.20
C PRO A 115 -13.72 -9.99 13.26
N THR A 116 -12.76 -9.53 12.45
CA THR A 116 -12.39 -8.11 12.44
C THR A 116 -13.47 -7.24 11.79
N LYS A 117 -14.21 -7.76 10.80
CA LYS A 117 -15.36 -7.06 10.21
C LYS A 117 -16.48 -6.86 11.22
N LEU A 118 -16.74 -7.85 12.08
CA LEU A 118 -17.74 -7.72 13.15
C LEU A 118 -17.36 -6.62 14.16
N ILE A 119 -16.09 -6.55 14.56
CA ILE A 119 -15.60 -5.50 15.45
C ILE A 119 -15.74 -4.12 14.78
N MET A 120 -15.32 -3.99 13.52
CA MET A 120 -15.46 -2.75 12.76
C MET A 120 -16.92 -2.30 12.65
N PHE A 121 -17.85 -3.23 12.49
CA PHE A 121 -19.29 -2.94 12.46
C PHE A 121 -19.79 -2.35 13.79
N ILE A 122 -19.38 -2.93 14.93
CA ILE A 122 -19.75 -2.40 16.26
C ILE A 122 -19.14 -1.01 16.48
N VAL A 123 -17.85 -0.83 16.12
CA VAL A 123 -17.18 0.47 16.23
C VAL A 123 -17.85 1.52 15.33
N ALA A 124 -18.25 1.15 14.11
CA ALA A 124 -18.99 2.02 13.21
C ALA A 124 -20.35 2.44 13.79
N LEU A 125 -21.06 1.51 14.44
CA LEU A 125 -22.35 1.80 15.09
C LEU A 125 -22.18 2.80 16.24
N LEU A 126 -21.16 2.61 17.08
CA LEU A 126 -20.85 3.54 18.17
C LEU A 126 -20.47 4.92 17.62
N THR A 127 -19.54 4.98 16.67
CA THR A 127 -19.10 6.24 16.07
C THR A 127 -20.20 6.97 15.31
N ALA A 128 -21.13 6.26 14.66
CA ALA A 128 -22.33 6.83 14.04
C ALA A 128 -23.32 7.39 15.07
N SER A 129 -23.34 6.87 16.30
CA SER A 129 -24.20 7.36 17.39
C SER A 129 -23.68 8.63 18.07
N LEU A 130 -22.37 8.91 17.99
CA LEU A 130 -21.75 10.10 18.58
C LEU A 130 -22.34 11.44 18.08
N PRO A 131 -22.53 11.69 16.76
CA PRO A 131 -23.13 12.93 16.30
C PRO A 131 -24.60 13.08 16.75
N ILE A 132 -25.35 11.99 16.83
CA ILE A 132 -26.76 11.99 17.24
C ILE A 132 -26.85 12.37 18.72
N THR A 133 -26.10 11.68 19.58
CA THR A 133 -26.09 11.94 21.03
C THR A 133 -25.48 13.32 21.34
N GLY A 134 -24.43 13.73 20.63
CA GLY A 134 -23.84 15.06 20.74
C GLY A 134 -24.83 16.18 20.38
N LEU A 135 -25.61 16.01 19.30
CA LEU A 135 -26.65 16.96 18.90
C LEU A 135 -27.78 17.04 19.94
N LEU A 136 -28.24 15.90 20.47
CA LEU A 136 -29.26 15.86 21.52
C LEU A 136 -28.80 16.59 22.79
N ILE A 137 -27.56 16.38 23.22
CA ILE A 137 -26.98 17.08 24.37
C ILE A 137 -26.89 18.59 24.10
N TYR A 138 -26.48 19.00 22.91
CA TYR A 138 -26.40 20.41 22.52
C TYR A 138 -27.76 21.11 22.62
N LEU A 139 -28.82 20.51 22.05
CA LEU A 139 -30.18 21.05 22.09
C LEU A 139 -30.81 21.01 23.50
N GLY A 140 -30.44 20.04 24.33
CA GLY A 140 -30.87 19.92 25.72
C GLY A 140 -30.17 20.91 26.67
N LYS A 141 -29.04 21.49 26.27
CA LYS A 141 -28.20 22.35 27.14
C LYS A 141 -28.90 23.64 27.57
N GLY A 142 -29.89 24.11 26.80
CA GLY A 142 -30.71 25.29 27.13
C GLY A 142 -32.00 25.02 27.93
N LYS A 143 -32.37 23.75 28.14
CA LYS A 143 -33.66 23.37 28.78
C LYS A 143 -33.53 22.89 30.23
N LYS A 144 -32.38 23.09 30.89
CA LYS A 144 -32.30 22.88 32.34
C LYS A 144 -33.09 23.98 33.05
N ALA A 145 -34.41 23.77 33.16
CA ALA A 145 -35.24 24.47 34.12
C ALA A 145 -34.58 24.29 35.50
N LYS A 146 -34.48 25.40 36.24
CA LYS A 146 -34.17 25.35 37.68
C LYS A 146 -35.08 24.28 38.30
N LYS A 147 -34.50 23.23 38.87
CA LYS A 147 -35.24 22.42 39.84
C LYS A 147 -35.61 23.39 40.97
N ALA A 148 -36.92 23.57 41.16
CA ALA A 148 -37.47 24.11 42.39
C ALA A 148 -37.22 23.13 43.54
#